data_AF-A0A7C1NLX4-F1
#
_entry.id   AF-A0A7C1NLX4-F1
#
_cell.length_a   1.000
_cell.length_b   1.000
_cell.length_c   1.000
_cell.angle_alpha   90.00
_cell.angle_beta   90.00
_cell.angle_gamma   90.00
#
_symmetry.space_group_name_H-M   'P 1'
#
loop_
_entity.id
_entity.type
_entity.pdbx_description
1 polymer ?
#
loop_
_entity_poly.entity_id
_entity_poly.type
_entity_poly.pdbx_seq_one_letter_code
_entity_poly.pdbx_strand_id
1 'polypeptide(L)' 'TVKISGASLILLPVKTEASVPKELCFKVIESASKLQVRAPVKRGEVLIRDILKSGVNLVATRSAEKVG' A
#
# COMPACT_ATOMS: atom_id res chain seq x y z
N THR A 1 -0.35 3.43 -5.82
CA THR A 1 1.03 3.38 -5.25
C THR A 1 1.02 4.18 -3.96
N VAL A 2 1.98 3.96 -3.07
CA VAL A 2 2.13 4.68 -1.80
C VAL A 2 3.54 5.27 -1.71
N LYS A 3 3.76 6.34 -0.95
CA LYS A 3 5.10 6.88 -0.74
C LYS A 3 5.90 5.96 0.18
N ILE A 4 7.16 5.72 -0.13
CA ILE A 4 8.07 4.98 0.75
C ILE A 4 9.32 5.79 1.04
N SER A 5 9.83 5.69 2.27
CA SER A 5 11.05 6.36 2.71
C SER A 5 12.08 5.35 3.23
N GLY A 6 13.36 5.66 3.05
CA GLY A 6 14.46 4.77 3.44
C GLY A 6 14.65 3.57 2.51
N ALA A 7 14.06 3.59 1.31
CA ALA A 7 14.33 2.64 0.24
C ALA A 7 14.94 3.36 -0.97
N SER A 8 15.48 2.60 -1.91
CA SER A 8 15.90 3.12 -3.23
C SER A 8 14.71 3.57 -4.09
N LEU A 9 13.50 3.08 -3.78
CA LEU A 9 12.27 3.51 -4.44
C LEU A 9 11.68 4.71 -3.71
N ILE A 10 11.08 5.62 -4.46
CA ILE A 10 10.29 6.75 -3.92
C ILE A 10 8.82 6.35 -3.73
N LEU A 11 8.32 5.46 -4.60
CA LEU A 11 6.95 4.97 -4.60
C LEU A 11 6.93 3.44 -4.56
N LEU A 12 6.13 2.88 -3.66
CA LEU A 12 5.89 1.44 -3.54
C LEU A 12 4.57 1.06 -4.23
N PRO A 13 4.56 0.06 -5.13
CA PRO A 13 3.34 -0.45 -5.71
C PRO A 13 2.53 -1.27 -4.69
N VAL A 14 1.23 -1.04 -4.69
CA VAL A 14 0.27 -1.67 -3.78
C VAL A 14 -0.95 -2.13 -4.55
N LYS A 15 -1.65 -3.12 -4.01
CA LYS A 15 -2.96 -3.56 -4.47
C LYS A 15 -3.87 -3.82 -3.28
N THR A 16 -5.18 -3.87 -3.51
CA THR A 16 -6.09 -4.49 -2.55
C THR A 16 -5.95 -6.01 -2.64
N GLU A 17 -6.06 -6.69 -1.50
CA GLU A 17 -5.95 -8.15 -1.41
C GLU A 17 -7.06 -8.85 -2.22
N ALA A 18 -8.25 -8.25 -2.25
CA ALA A 18 -9.42 -8.68 -3.00
C ALA A 18 -10.06 -7.51 -3.76
N SER A 19 -11.10 -7.81 -4.54
CA SER A 19 -11.93 -6.80 -5.18
C SER A 19 -12.62 -5.94 -4.14
N VAL A 20 -12.55 -4.62 -4.32
CA VAL A 20 -13.33 -3.64 -3.55
C VAL A 20 -14.50 -3.14 -4.39
N PRO A 21 -15.62 -2.73 -3.77
CA PRO A 21 -16.70 -2.04 -4.47
C PRO A 21 -16.20 -0.87 -5.32
N LYS A 22 -16.77 -0.68 -6.51
CA LYS A 22 -16.35 0.37 -7.46
C LYS A 22 -16.38 1.78 -6.85
N GLU A 23 -17.31 2.02 -5.94
CA GLU A 23 -17.47 3.27 -5.20
C GLU A 23 -16.29 3.54 -4.23
N LEU A 24 -15.64 2.49 -3.74
CA LEU A 24 -14.48 2.59 -2.86
C LEU A 24 -13.16 2.65 -3.63
N CYS A 25 -13.10 2.23 -4.90
CA CYS A 25 -11.88 2.26 -5.70
C CYS A 25 -11.19 3.63 -5.68
N PHE A 26 -11.94 4.71 -5.93
CA PHE A 26 -11.40 6.06 -5.91
C PHE A 26 -10.91 6.48 -4.51
N LYS A 27 -11.67 6.14 -3.47
CA LYS A 27 -11.30 6.43 -2.07
C LYS A 27 -10.04 5.65 -1.64
N VAL A 28 -9.86 4.43 -2.13
CA VAL A 28 -8.65 3.62 -1.88
C VAL A 28 -7.44 4.30 -2.51
N ILE A 29 -7.54 4.79 -3.75
CA ILE A 29 -6.46 5.51 -4.42
C ILE A 29 -6.09 6.77 -3.63
N GLU A 30 -7.08 7.55 -3.19
CA GLU A 30 -6.84 8.76 -2.40
C GLU A 30 -6.17 8.45 -1.06
N SER A 31 -6.66 7.41 -0.37
CA SER A 31 -6.10 6.96 0.92
C SER A 31 -4.67 6.45 0.76
N ALA A 32 -4.40 5.66 -0.29
CA ALA A 32 -3.07 5.16 -0.60
C ALA A 32 -2.09 6.29 -0.95
N SER A 33 -2.53 7.31 -1.69
CA SER A 33 -1.69 8.47 -2.06
C SER A 33 -1.21 9.27 -0.83
N LYS A 34 -2.04 9.33 0.22
CA LYS A 34 -1.71 9.97 1.50
C LYS A 34 -0.87 9.08 2.42
N LEU A 35 -0.79 7.78 2.15
CA LEU A 35 -0.02 6.84 2.96
C LEU A 35 1.48 6.97 2.68
N GLN A 36 2.26 7.04 3.76
CA GLN A 36 3.71 6.97 3.73
C GLN A 36 4.18 5.77 4.55
N VAL A 37 4.95 4.89 3.92
CA VAL A 37 5.54 3.70 4.55
C VAL A 37 7.06 3.86 4.65
N ARG A 38 7.70 3.06 5.51
CA ARG A 38 9.16 3.06 5.65
C ARG A 38 9.70 1.68 5.32
N ALA A 39 10.84 1.65 4.64
CA ALA A 39 11.55 0.41 4.40
C ALA A 39 12.13 -0.17 5.72
N PRO A 40 12.30 -1.50 5.82
CA PRO A 40 12.03 -2.50 4.78
C PRO A 40 10.54 -2.88 4.71
N VAL A 41 10.07 -3.19 3.50
CA VAL A 41 8.72 -3.73 3.24
C VAL A 41 8.84 -4.97 2.37
N LYS A 42 8.12 -6.04 2.71
CA LYS A 42 8.09 -7.28 1.92
C LYS A 42 6.91 -7.31 0.95
N ARG A 43 7.08 -7.99 -0.19
CA ARG A 43 5.96 -8.32 -1.08
C ARG A 43 4.93 -9.15 -0.31
N GLY A 44 3.65 -8.78 -0.42
CA GLY A 44 2.53 -9.39 0.31
C GLY A 44 2.31 -8.81 1.69
N GLU A 45 3.16 -7.89 2.16
CA GLU A 45 2.97 -7.25 3.46
C GLU A 45 1.73 -6.36 3.47
N VAL A 46 0.94 -6.48 4.54
CA VAL A 46 -0.27 -5.69 4.76
C VAL A 46 0.13 -4.33 5.31
N LEU A 47 -0.11 -3.28 4.50
CA LEU A 47 0.19 -1.89 4.86
C LEU A 47 -0.97 -1.24 5.60
N ILE A 48 -2.20 -1.57 5.22
CA ILE A 48 -3.43 -1.15 5.91
C ILE A 48 -4.34 -2.37 6.02
N ARG A 49 -4.73 -2.70 7.25
CA ARG A 49 -5.77 -3.70 7.51
C ARG A 49 -7.14 -3.08 7.34
N ASP A 50 -8.05 -3.80 6.69
CA ASP A 50 -9.45 -3.39 6.50
C ASP A 50 -9.59 -1.94 5.98
N ILE A 51 -9.06 -1.70 4.78
CA ILE A 51 -9.05 -0.36 4.19
C ILE A 51 -10.48 0.14 4.01
N LEU A 52 -10.77 1.33 4.54
CA LEU A 52 -12.09 1.95 4.48
C LEU A 52 -13.23 1.09 5.07
N LYS A 53 -12.93 0.19 6.02
CA LYS A 53 -13.91 -0.75 6.60
C LYS A 53 -14.60 -1.63 5.54
N SER A 54 -13.87 -1.98 4.48
CA SER A 54 -14.38 -2.76 3.35
C SER A 54 -14.26 -4.28 3.52
N GLY A 55 -13.61 -4.74 4.58
CA GLY A 55 -13.19 -6.14 4.79
C GLY A 55 -11.96 -6.54 3.99
N VAL A 56 -11.31 -5.61 3.27
CA VAL A 56 -10.18 -5.91 2.37
C VAL A 56 -8.91 -5.20 2.83
N ASN A 57 -7.77 -5.88 2.73
CA ASN A 57 -6.47 -5.33 3.10
C ASN A 57 -5.80 -4.61 1.92
N LEU A 58 -4.98 -3.59 2.21
CA LEU A 58 -4.06 -2.99 1.24
C LEU A 58 -2.67 -3.62 1.43
N VAL A 59 -2.14 -4.24 0.38
CA VAL A 59 -0.89 -5.02 0.43
C VAL A 59 0.16 -4.50 -0.55
N ALA A 60 1.42 -4.60 -0.17
CA ALA A 60 2.55 -4.29 -1.05
C ALA A 60 2.72 -5.38 -2.12
N THR A 61 2.91 -4.99 -3.39
CA THR A 61 3.13 -5.97 -4.48
C THR A 61 4.60 -6.16 -4.84
N ARG A 62 5.49 -5.36 -4.26
CA ARG A 62 6.93 -5.42 -4.46
C ARG A 62 7.64 -5.27 -3.11
N SER A 63 8.76 -5.94 -2.95
CA SER A 63 9.64 -5.70 -1.79
C SER A 63 10.45 -4.42 -1.99
N ALA A 64 10.73 -3.73 -0.90
CA ALA A 64 11.62 -2.59 -0.85
C ALA A 64 12.54 -2.74 0.35
N GLU A 65 13.84 -2.87 0.08
CA GLU A 65 14.86 -3.01 1.12
C GLU A 65 15.22 -1.65 1.69
N LYS A 66 15.68 -1.66 2.95
CA LYS A 66 16.18 -0.46 3.59
C LYS A 66 17.54 -0.11 2.99
N VAL A 67 17.66 1.12 2.50
CA VAL A 67 18.92 1.69 2.04
C VAL A 67 19.50 2.51 3.19
N GLY A 68 20.76 2.23 3.52
CA GLY A 68 21.55 2.96 4.51
C GLY A 68 22.58 3.82 3.81
#